data_AF-A0A7K0NT98-F1
#
_entry.id   AF-A0A7K0NT98-F1
#
_cell.length_a   1.000
_cell.length_b   1.000
_cell.length_c   1.000
_cell.angle_alpha   90.00
_cell.angle_beta   90.00
_cell.angle_gamma   90.00
#
_symmetry.space_group_name_H-M   'P 1'
#
loop_
_entity.id
_entity.type
_entity.pdbx_description
1 polymer ?
#
loop_
_entity_poly.entity_id
_entity_poly.type
_entity_poly.pdbx_seq_one_letter_code
_entity_poly.pdbx_strand_id
1 'polypeptide(L)'
;MRGEGAFPVRLRFAERGKVRFISHRDAARAFDRAFRIEVLPLALSEGFSPRPKVSFGLALSVGHESIAEYMDVRFSEPVDLETLPARLTAA
;
A
#
# COMPACT_ATOMS: atom_id res chain seq x y z
N MET A 1 16.06 -21.92 -4.27
CA MET A 1 15.28 -21.25 -5.33
C MET A 1 14.69 -19.98 -4.74
N ARG A 2 15.33 -18.81 -4.95
CA ARG A 2 14.88 -17.51 -4.45
C ARG A 2 13.92 -16.92 -5.48
N GLY A 3 12.62 -17.14 -5.33
CA GLY A 3 11.59 -16.66 -6.25
C GLY A 3 10.37 -16.23 -5.45
N GLU A 4 10.40 -14.99 -4.98
CA GLU A 4 9.31 -14.21 -4.40
C GLU A 4 9.96 -12.90 -3.91
N GLY A 5 9.50 -11.72 -4.35
CA GLY A 5 10.05 -10.45 -3.85
C GLY A 5 10.18 -10.45 -2.33
N ALA A 6 11.42 -10.42 -1.84
CA ALA A 6 11.78 -10.98 -0.54
C ALA A 6 11.72 -9.96 0.61
N PHE A 7 11.04 -8.84 0.41
CA PHE A 7 10.99 -7.76 1.40
C PHE A 7 9.52 -7.44 1.75
N PRO A 8 8.89 -8.25 2.63
CA PRO A 8 7.58 -7.92 3.18
C PRO A 8 7.66 -6.70 4.07
N VAL A 9 6.74 -5.77 3.86
CA VAL A 9 6.57 -4.58 4.71
C VAL A 9 5.09 -4.44 5.03
N ARG A 10 4.78 -4.22 6.30
CA ARG A 10 3.46 -3.81 6.75
C ARG A 10 3.43 -2.31 6.94
N LEU A 11 2.56 -1.63 6.22
CA LEU A 11 2.30 -0.21 6.39
C LEU A 11 1.11 -0.02 7.32
N ARG A 12 1.23 0.89 8.27
CA ARG A 12 0.12 1.40 9.07
C ARG A 12 -0.23 2.80 8.59
N PHE A 13 -1.50 3.05 8.33
CA PHE A 13 -1.99 4.36 7.90
C PHE A 13 -3.24 4.77 8.66
N ALA A 14 -3.62 6.03 8.49
CA ALA A 14 -4.80 6.61 9.11
C ALA A 14 -5.78 7.10 8.04
N GLU A 15 -7.06 6.87 8.27
CA GLU A 15 -8.14 7.46 7.48
C GLU A 15 -8.85 8.50 8.36
N ARG A 16 -8.62 9.78 8.07
CA ARG A 16 -9.15 10.91 8.85
C ARG A 16 -9.66 12.03 7.93
N GLY A 17 -10.65 12.78 8.40
CA GLY A 17 -11.18 13.92 7.65
C GLY A 17 -11.87 13.47 6.35
N LYS A 18 -11.60 14.15 5.24
CA LYS A 18 -12.35 13.93 3.98
C LYS A 18 -12.17 12.53 3.38
N VAL A 19 -11.06 11.85 3.66
CA VAL A 19 -10.78 10.53 3.10
C VAL A 19 -11.79 9.47 3.56
N ARG A 20 -12.40 9.64 4.74
CA ARG A 20 -13.42 8.69 5.27
C ARG A 20 -14.65 8.48 4.38
N PHE A 21 -14.84 9.37 3.40
CA PHE A 21 -15.99 9.34 2.50
C PHE A 21 -15.71 8.62 1.17
N ILE A 22 -14.51 8.07 0.96
CA ILE A 22 -14.19 7.27 -0.22
C ILE A 22 -14.38 5.77 0.07
N SER A 23 -14.58 4.98 -0.98
CA SER A 23 -14.68 3.53 -0.84
C SER A 23 -13.30 2.90 -0.56
N HIS A 24 -13.28 1.70 0.02
CA HIS A 24 -12.05 0.92 0.16
C HIS A 24 -11.30 0.72 -1.16
N ARG A 25 -12.02 0.60 -2.28
CA ARG A 25 -11.43 0.49 -3.62
C ARG A 25 -10.73 1.78 -4.04
N ASP A 26 -11.28 2.93 -3.68
CA ASP A 26 -10.67 4.22 -4.01
C ASP A 26 -9.46 4.50 -3.11
N ALA A 27 -9.48 4.05 -1.85
CA ALA A 27 -8.29 4.02 -1.00
C ALA A 27 -7.20 3.15 -1.64
N ALA A 28 -7.53 1.93 -2.09
CA ALA A 28 -6.57 1.06 -2.79
C ALA A 28 -5.99 1.71 -4.05
N ARG A 29 -6.81 2.41 -4.85
CA ARG A 29 -6.36 3.18 -6.02
C ARG A 29 -5.45 4.35 -5.63
N ALA A 30 -5.71 5.02 -4.51
CA ALA A 30 -4.85 6.09 -4.02
C ALA A 30 -3.46 5.55 -3.67
N PHE A 31 -3.38 4.38 -3.03
CA PHE A 31 -2.10 3.70 -2.77
C PHE A 31 -1.41 3.24 -4.06
N ASP A 32 -2.13 2.64 -5.01
CA ASP A 32 -1.56 2.29 -6.33
C ASP A 32 -0.95 3.52 -7.02
N ARG A 33 -1.61 4.68 -6.92
CA ARG A 33 -1.11 5.95 -7.45
C ARG A 33 0.13 6.42 -6.68
N ALA A 34 0.10 6.42 -5.35
CA ALA A 34 1.22 6.83 -4.50
C ALA A 34 2.47 5.97 -4.77
N PHE A 35 2.31 4.65 -4.87
CA PHE A 35 3.42 3.74 -5.20
C PHE A 35 4.03 4.02 -6.58
N ARG A 36 3.21 4.42 -7.55
CA ARG A 36 3.69 4.82 -8.89
C ARG A 36 4.41 6.16 -8.89
N ILE A 37 3.92 7.14 -8.13
CA ILE A 37 4.56 8.46 -7.99
C ILE A 37 5.93 8.31 -7.34
N GLU A 38 6.01 7.49 -6.28
CA GLU A 38 7.25 7.24 -5.54
C GLU A 38 8.18 6.23 -6.21
N VAL A 39 7.78 5.69 -7.38
CA VAL A 39 8.55 4.72 -8.19
C VAL A 39 9.04 3.54 -7.34
N LEU A 40 8.16 2.99 -6.50
CA LEU A 40 8.57 1.92 -5.58
C LEU A 40 8.78 0.59 -6.32
N PRO A 41 9.78 -0.22 -5.92
CA PRO A 41 10.07 -1.51 -6.52
C PRO A 41 9.09 -2.59 -6.03
N LEU A 42 7.82 -2.50 -6.42
CA LEU A 42 6.79 -3.46 -6.03
C LEU A 42 7.07 -4.84 -6.66
N ALA A 43 7.03 -5.89 -5.84
CA ALA A 43 7.05 -7.25 -6.33
C ALA A 43 5.75 -7.56 -7.08
N LEU A 44 5.87 -8.25 -8.21
CA LEU A 44 4.73 -8.63 -9.04
C LEU A 44 4.38 -10.11 -8.89
N SER A 45 3.12 -10.47 -9.14
CA SER A 45 2.69 -11.87 -9.26
C SER A 45 3.25 -12.53 -10.52
N GLU A 46 3.36 -13.87 -10.50
CA GLU A 46 3.97 -14.68 -11.57
C GLU A 46 2.95 -15.18 -12.62
N GLY A 47 1.74 -14.61 -12.64
CA GLY A 47 0.69 -15.00 -13.58
C GLY A 47 0.75 -14.26 -14.92
N PHE A 48 -0.13 -14.63 -15.86
CA PHE A 48 -0.24 -14.00 -17.19
C PHE A 48 -0.65 -12.51 -17.18
N SER A 49 -1.08 -11.99 -16.04
CA SER A 49 -1.30 -10.56 -15.81
C SER A 49 -0.64 -10.18 -14.47
N PRO A 50 0.66 -9.81 -14.50
CA PRO A 50 1.39 -9.46 -13.29
C PRO A 50 0.72 -8.29 -12.58
N ARG A 51 0.41 -8.48 -11.30
CA ARG A 51 -0.12 -7.43 -10.43
C ARG A 51 0.80 -7.23 -9.24
N PRO A 52 0.90 -6.01 -8.71
CA PRO A 52 1.59 -5.77 -7.44
C PRO A 52 1.09 -6.71 -6.34
N LYS A 53 2.02 -7.29 -5.58
CA LYS A 53 1.74 -8.12 -4.41
C LYS A 53 1.42 -7.21 -3.21
N VAL A 54 0.19 -6.69 -3.20
CA VAL A 54 -0.36 -5.83 -2.14
C VAL A 54 -1.62 -6.51 -1.57
N SER A 55 -1.74 -6.51 -0.24
CA SER A 55 -2.92 -6.99 0.47
C SER A 55 -3.37 -5.95 1.48
N PHE A 56 -4.64 -5.57 1.44
CA PHE A 56 -5.22 -4.64 2.40
C PHE A 56 -5.81 -5.40 3.60
N GLY A 57 -5.87 -4.73 4.75
CA GLY A 57 -6.62 -5.18 5.90
C GLY A 57 -8.14 -5.12 5.67
N LEU A 58 -8.91 -5.35 6.74
CA LEU A 58 -10.36 -5.19 6.67
C LEU A 58 -10.74 -3.75 6.32
N ALA A 59 -11.71 -3.59 5.45
CA ALA A 59 -12.18 -2.28 5.04
C ALA A 59 -12.86 -1.56 6.22
N LEU A 60 -12.50 -0.30 6.43
CA LEU A 60 -13.23 0.61 7.31
C LEU A 60 -14.58 0.99 6.67
N SER A 61 -15.64 1.03 7.47
CA SER A 61 -16.96 1.47 7.02
C SER A 61 -16.91 2.95 6.60
N VAL A 62 -17.54 3.27 5.46
CA VAL A 62 -17.63 4.66 4.98
C VAL A 62 -18.17 5.57 6.08
N GLY A 63 -17.57 6.75 6.23
CA GLY A 63 -17.89 7.75 7.24
C GLY A 63 -17.15 7.57 8.56
N HIS A 64 -16.42 6.48 8.78
CA HIS A 64 -15.65 6.24 10.01
C HIS A 64 -14.20 6.70 9.86
N GLU A 65 -13.57 7.02 10.97
CA GLU A 65 -12.14 7.35 11.01
C GLU A 65 -11.37 6.30 11.79
N SER A 66 -10.12 6.10 11.40
CA SER A 66 -9.21 5.17 12.05
C SER A 66 -7.76 5.68 11.99
N ILE A 67 -6.97 5.21 12.95
CA ILE A 67 -5.54 5.54 13.07
C ILE A 67 -4.64 4.31 12.88
N ALA A 68 -5.27 3.16 12.65
CA ALA A 68 -4.66 1.85 12.68
C ALA A 68 -5.24 0.96 11.57
N GLU A 69 -5.24 1.49 10.35
CA GLU A 69 -5.46 0.69 9.15
C GLU A 69 -4.14 0.05 8.71
N TYR A 70 -4.19 -1.12 8.10
CA TYR A 70 -3.00 -1.89 7.75
C TYR A 70 -3.05 -2.40 6.31
N MET A 71 -1.89 -2.46 5.66
CA MET A 71 -1.68 -3.21 4.44
C MET A 71 -0.32 -3.87 4.43
N ASP A 72 -0.22 -4.96 3.70
CA ASP A 72 1.02 -5.67 3.43
C ASP A 72 1.43 -5.45 1.98
N VAL A 73 2.69 -5.06 1.79
CA VAL A 73 3.30 -4.85 0.46
C VAL A 73 4.55 -5.70 0.39
N ARG A 74 4.77 -6.35 -0.76
CA ARG A 74 6.03 -7.03 -1.05
C ARG A 74 6.84 -6.17 -2.03
N PHE A 75 8.09 -5.90 -1.69
CA PHE A 75 9.03 -5.23 -2.59
C PHE A 75 10.01 -6.25 -3.21
N SER A 76 10.45 -5.98 -4.44
CA SER A 76 11.50 -6.76 -5.12
C SER A 76 12.89 -6.43 -4.61
N GLU A 77 13.07 -5.24 -4.02
CA GLU A 77 14.32 -4.72 -3.47
C GLU A 77 14.06 -4.07 -2.09
N PRO A 78 15.09 -3.94 -1.22
CA PRO A 78 14.95 -3.20 0.02
C PRO A 78 14.54 -1.75 -0.25
N VAL A 79 13.66 -1.21 0.59
CA VAL A 79 13.25 0.20 0.58
C VAL A 79 13.61 0.85 1.91
N ASP A 80 13.90 2.15 1.89
CA ASP A 80 14.16 2.92 3.11
C ASP A 80 12.86 3.11 3.91
N LEU A 81 12.72 2.36 5.00
CA LEU A 81 11.53 2.38 5.84
C LEU A 81 11.40 3.64 6.69
N GLU A 82 12.48 4.40 6.89
CA GLU A 82 12.45 5.63 7.68
C GLU A 82 11.79 6.76 6.91
N THR A 83 12.10 6.92 5.62
CA THR A 83 11.53 7.99 4.79
C THR A 83 10.24 7.61 4.07
N LEU A 84 9.98 6.31 3.89
CA LEU A 84 8.82 5.81 3.15
C LEU A 84 7.46 6.38 3.61
N PRO A 85 7.13 6.48 4.92
CA PRO A 85 5.85 7.02 5.35
C PRO A 85 5.63 8.48 4.94
N ALA A 86 6.66 9.31 5.05
CA ALA A 86 6.58 10.73 4.69
C ALA A 86 6.39 10.90 3.18
N ARG A 87 7.14 10.12 2.38
CA ARG A 87 7.02 10.09 0.92
C ARG A 87 5.62 9.68 0.47
N LEU A 88 5.09 8.57 1.00
CA LEU A 88 3.74 8.10 0.68
C LEU A 88 2.62 9.06 1.11
N THR A 89 2.84 9.82 2.19
CA THR A 89 1.86 10.83 2.65
C THR A 89 1.82 12.05 1.71
N ALA A 90 2.92 12.35 1.01
CA ALA A 90 3.05 13.52 0.15
C ALA A 90 2.58 13.30 -1.31
N ALA A 91 2.49 12.03 -1.75
CA ALA A 91 2.17 11.62 -3.13
C ALA A 91 0.67 11.68 -3.49
#